data_AF-A0A6G1C743-F1
#
_entry.id   AF-A0A6G1C743-F1
#
_cell.length_a   1.000
_cell.length_b   1.000
_cell.length_c   1.000
_cell.angle_alpha   90.00
_cell.angle_beta   90.00
_cell.angle_gamma   90.00
#
_symmetry.space_group_name_H-M   'P 1'
#
loop_
_entity.id
_entity.type
_entity.pdbx_description
1 polymer ?
#
loop_
_entity_poly.entity_id
_entity_poly.type
_entity_poly.pdbx_seq_one_letter_code
_entity_poly.pdbx_strand_id
1 'polypeptide(L)' 'MNFPERIPEIVDSQLQQELGLYHETPIAVKEKGLRCLRSVLSIGLCCTKPTPSERISMQEAAAKLHGIKDAYLSEIKVEN' A
#
# COMPACT_ATOMS: atom_id res chain seq x y z
N MET A 1 -16.06 6.17 2.22
CA MET A 1 -14.77 6.63 2.79
C MET A 1 -13.68 5.67 2.31
N ASN A 2 -12.58 6.04 1.67
CA ASN A 2 -11.99 7.36 1.41
C ASN A 2 -11.01 7.21 0.22
N PHE A 3 -10.96 8.26 -0.60
CA PHE A 3 -10.19 8.49 -1.83
C PHE A 3 -8.92 7.63 -2.09
N PRO A 4 -8.99 6.60 -2.96
CA PRO A 4 -7.79 5.94 -3.48
C PRO A 4 -6.97 6.86 -4.41
N GLU A 5 -7.61 7.85 -5.06
CA GLU A 5 -6.96 8.76 -6.01
C GLU A 5 -6.07 9.81 -5.33
N ARG A 6 -6.37 10.15 -4.07
CA ARG A 6 -5.65 11.20 -3.30
C ARG A 6 -4.64 10.64 -2.31
N ILE A 7 -4.35 9.34 -2.38
CA ILE A 7 -3.29 8.71 -1.58
C ILE A 7 -1.95 9.45 -1.71
N PRO A 8 -1.50 9.88 -2.91
CA PRO A 8 -0.26 10.65 -3.04
C PRO A 8 -0.26 11.99 -2.26
N GLU A 9 -1.42 12.55 -1.94
CA GLU A 9 -1.49 13.85 -1.24
C GLU A 9 -1.35 13.71 0.28
N ILE A 10 -1.59 12.52 0.82
CA ILE A 10 -1.60 12.26 2.27
C ILE A 10 -0.41 11.41 2.74
N VAL A 11 0.26 10.73 1.81
CA VAL A 11 1.43 9.90 2.11
C VAL A 11 2.62 10.80 2.37
N ASP A 12 3.44 10.45 3.37
CA ASP A 12 4.65 11.19 3.69
C ASP A 12 5.58 11.33 2.48
N SER A 13 6.14 12.52 2.27
CA SER A 13 6.99 12.83 1.10
C SER A 13 8.21 11.93 0.98
N GLN A 14 8.80 11.48 2.10
CA GLN A 14 9.91 10.53 2.08
C GLN A 14 9.44 9.18 1.53
N LEU A 15 8.27 8.69 1.97
CA LEU A 15 7.71 7.44 1.48
C LEU A 15 7.34 7.52 -0.01
N GLN A 16 6.90 8.69 -0.49
CA GLN A 16 6.68 8.91 -1.93
C GLN A 16 7.97 8.80 -2.75
N GLN A 17 9.09 9.23 -2.18
CA GLN A 17 10.42 9.11 -2.80
C GLN A 17 10.88 7.65 -2.86
N GLU A 18 10.79 6.94 -1.73
CA GLU A 18 11.17 5.53 -1.63
C GLU A 18 10.37 4.63 -2.59
N LEU A 19 9.12 4.98 -2.87
CA LEU A 19 8.24 4.26 -3.78
C LEU A 19 8.30 4.72 -5.24
N GLY A 20 9.13 5.74 -5.56
CA GLY A 20 9.24 6.21 -6.92
C GLY A 20 7.92 6.77 -7.47
N LEU A 21 7.26 7.65 -6.71
CA LEU A 21 6.00 8.26 -7.12
C LEU A 21 6.17 9.61 -7.84
N TYR A 22 7.41 10.08 -7.99
CA TYR A 22 7.77 11.35 -8.64
C TYR A 22 7.72 11.29 -10.17
N HIS A 23 7.88 12.44 -10.82
CA HIS A 23 7.68 12.61 -12.26
C HIS A 23 8.69 11.83 -13.14
N GLU A 24 9.84 11.45 -12.60
CA GLU A 24 10.93 10.84 -13.37
C GLU A 24 10.85 9.30 -13.42
N THR A 25 9.98 8.70 -12.62
CA THR A 25 9.80 7.25 -12.56
C THR A 25 8.81 6.73 -13.61
N PRO A 26 9.05 5.55 -14.20
CA PRO A 26 8.12 4.96 -15.16
C PRO A 26 6.71 4.85 -14.58
N ILE A 27 5.69 5.17 -15.40
CA ILE A 27 4.26 5.11 -14.98
C ILE A 27 3.91 3.74 -14.40
N ALA A 28 4.45 2.66 -14.97
CA ALA A 28 4.24 1.30 -14.47
C ALA A 28 4.75 1.11 -13.02
N VAL A 29 5.93 1.66 -12.70
CA VAL A 29 6.51 1.61 -11.34
C VAL A 29 5.66 2.43 -10.37
N LYS A 30 5.25 3.63 -10.78
CA LYS A 30 4.38 4.50 -10.00
C LYS A 30 3.04 3.82 -9.68
N GLU A 31 2.39 3.22 -10.67
CA GLU A 31 1.14 2.48 -10.50
C GLU A 31 1.29 1.29 -9.54
N LYS A 32 2.40 0.54 -9.63
CA LYS A 32 2.71 -0.54 -8.68
C LYS A 32 2.83 -0.02 -7.24
N GLY A 33 3.59 1.07 -7.05
CA GLY A 33 3.75 1.72 -5.75
C GLY A 33 2.43 2.19 -5.15
N LEU A 34 1.57 2.83 -5.96
CA LEU A 34 0.25 3.30 -5.54
C LEU A 34 -0.70 2.14 -5.18
N ARG A 35 -0.70 1.06 -5.97
CA ARG A 35 -1.49 -0.14 -5.66
C ARG A 35 -1.05 -0.78 -4.34
N CYS A 36 0.26 -0.85 -4.10
CA CYS A 36 0.81 -1.35 -2.85
C CYS A 36 0.38 -0.48 -1.66
N LEU A 37 0.59 0.84 -1.73
CA LEU A 37 0.15 1.81 -0.73
C LEU A 37 -1.33 1.70 -0.39
N ARG A 38 -2.19 1.65 -1.42
CA ARG A 38 -3.64 1.50 -1.23
C ARG A 38 -3.98 0.25 -0.44
N SER A 39 -3.31 -0.86 -0.75
CA SER A 39 -3.55 -2.15 -0.09
C SER A 39 -3.09 -2.13 1.36
N VAL A 40 -1.93 -1.54 1.66
CA VAL A 40 -1.42 -1.40 3.03
C VAL A 40 -2.30 -0.46 3.85
N LEU A 41 -2.69 0.69 3.30
CA LEU A 41 -3.60 1.62 3.96
C LEU A 41 -4.95 0.98 4.25
N SER A 42 -5.47 0.15 3.35
CA SER A 42 -6.71 -0.59 3.59
C SER A 42 -6.61 -1.51 4.81
N ILE A 43 -5.45 -2.17 5.03
CA ILE A 43 -5.22 -2.95 6.25
C ILE A 43 -5.15 -2.02 7.46
N GLY A 44 -4.42 -0.91 7.37
CA GLY A 44 -4.34 0.11 8.42
C GLY A 44 -5.74 0.57 8.88
N LEU A 45 -6.65 0.82 7.95
CA LEU A 45 -8.05 1.18 8.23
C LEU A 45 -8.85 0.06 8.92
N CYS A 46 -8.54 -1.21 8.62
CA CYS A 46 -9.10 -2.34 9.35
C CYS A 46 -8.54 -2.44 10.78
N CYS A 47 -7.31 -2.01 11.02
CA CYS A 47 -6.69 -2.01 12.35
C CYS A 47 -7.17 -0.86 13.25
N THR A 48 -7.66 0.24 12.67
CA THR A 48 -8.05 1.47 13.41
C THR A 48 -9.55 1.60 13.65
N LYS A 49 -10.31 0.50 13.55
CA LYS A 49 -11.74 0.51 13.85
C LYS A 49 -12.02 1.00 15.29
N PRO A 50 -13.08 1.79 15.51
CA PRO A 50 -13.36 2.38 16.82
C PRO A 50 -13.47 1.32 17.92
N THR A 51 -14.19 0.23 17.64
CA THR A 51 -14.33 -0.86 18.59
C THR A 51 -13.25 -1.94 18.39
N PRO A 52 -12.66 -2.49 19.47
CA PRO A 52 -11.65 -3.54 19.34
C PRO A 52 -12.13 -4.79 18.59
N SER A 53 -13.41 -5.16 18.73
CA SER A 53 -14.00 -6.34 18.10
C SER A 53 -14.21 -6.21 16.59
N GLU A 54 -14.24 -4.98 16.06
CA GLU A 54 -14.30 -4.73 14.61
C GLU A 54 -12.92 -4.73 13.96
N ARG A 55 -11.85 -4.67 14.77
CA ARG A 55 -10.49 -4.67 14.26
C ARG A 55 -10.13 -6.07 13.78
N ILE A 56 -9.40 -6.10 12.68
CA ILE A 56 -8.79 -7.32 12.19
C ILE A 56 -7.79 -7.88 13.22
N SER A 57 -7.67 -9.20 13.32
CA SER A 57 -6.67 -9.81 14.19
C SER A 57 -5.25 -9.56 13.68
N MET A 58 -4.26 -9.61 14.58
CA MET A 58 -2.84 -9.45 14.19
C MET A 58 -2.39 -10.55 13.23
N GLN A 59 -2.92 -11.76 13.39
CA GLN A 59 -2.66 -12.90 12.51
C GLN A 59 -3.16 -12.62 11.09
N GLU A 60 -4.41 -12.14 10.96
CA GLU A 60 -4.97 -11.78 9.66
C GLU A 60 -4.26 -10.57 9.04
N ALA A 61 -3.88 -9.56 9.85
CA ALA A 61 -3.10 -8.42 9.39
C ALA A 61 -1.74 -8.87 8.83
N ALA A 62 -1.01 -9.73 9.55
CA ALA A 62 0.26 -10.28 9.11
C ALA A 62 0.11 -11.12 7.82
N ALA A 63 -0.92 -11.98 7.74
CA ALA A 63 -1.20 -12.77 6.55
C ALA A 63 -1.48 -11.90 5.32
N LYS A 64 -2.30 -10.84 5.47
CA LYS A 64 -2.60 -9.90 4.38
C LYS A 64 -1.38 -9.07 3.97
N LEU A 65 -0.57 -8.62 4.93
CA LEU A 65 0.67 -7.89 4.65
C LEU A 65 1.68 -8.76 3.88
N HIS A 66 1.82 -10.04 4.25
CA HIS A 66 2.62 -10.99 3.48
C HIS A 66 2.11 -11.14 2.04
N GLY A 67 0.81 -11.28 1.84
CA GLY A 67 0.22 -11.34 0.51
C GLY A 67 0.50 -10.09 -0.34
N ILE A 68 0.43 -8.89 0.25
CA ILE A 68 0.77 -7.64 -0.46
C ILE A 68 2.25 -7.61 -0.85
N LYS A 69 3.14 -7.97 0.09
CA LYS A 69 4.58 -8.03 -0.18
C LYS A 69 4.89 -8.98 -1.33
N ASP A 70 4.31 -10.17 -1.32
CA ASP A 70 4.56 -11.18 -2.34
C ASP A 70 4.05 -10.73 -3.71
N ALA A 71 2.85 -10.12 -3.76
CA ALA A 71 2.32 -9.53 -4.98
C ALA A 71 3.24 -8.42 -5.53
N TYR A 72 3.63 -7.46 -4.69
CA TYR A 72 4.51 -6.35 -5.07
C TYR A 72 5.86 -6.84 -5.62
N LEU A 73 6.49 -7.80 -4.94
CA LEU A 73 7.76 -8.37 -5.37
C LEU A 73 7.63 -9.22 -6.64
N SER A 74 6.50 -9.92 -6.83
CA SER A 74 6.26 -10.68 -8.06
C SER A 74 6.14 -9.79 -9.29
N GLU A 75 5.53 -8.61 -9.14
CA GLU A 75 5.37 -7.62 -10.21
C GLU A 75 6.69 -6.92 -10.57
N ILE A 76 7.66 -6.84 -9.65
CA ILE A 76 9.00 -6.29 -9.90
C ILE A 76 9.89 -7.28 -10.66
N LYS A 77 9.74 -8.59 -10.42
CA LYS A 77 10.58 -9.61 -11.05
C LYS A 77 10.32 -9.83 -12.54
N VAL A 78 9.21 -9.32 -13.08
CA VAL A 78 8.86 -9.47 -14.51
C VAL A 78 9.57 -8.45 -15.41
N GLU A 79 10.22 -7.42 -14.83
CA GLU A 79 10.89 -6.34 -15.58
C GLU A 79 12.41 -6.51 -15.75
N ASN A 80 12.97 -7.71 -15.47
CA ASN A 80 14.40 -8.03 -15.70
C ASN A 80 14.60 -9.11 -16.75
#